data_AF-A0A1R1BV30-F1
#
_entry.id   AF-A0A1R1BV30-F1
#
_cell.length_a   1.000
_cell.length_b   1.000
_cell.length_c   1.000
_cell.angle_alpha   90.00
_cell.angle_beta   90.00
_cell.angle_gamma   90.00
#
_symmetry.space_group_name_H-M   'P 1'
#
loop_
_entity.id
_entity.type
_entity.pdbx_description
1 polymer ?
#
loop_
_entity_poly.entity_id
_entity_poly.type
_entity_poly.pdbx_seq_one_letter_code
_entity_poly.pdbx_strand_id
1 'polypeptide(L)'
;AITVTAAGEASTVATGSSLQMTAEAAPADASQKSVTWSVENGTGSATINASGLLTPVSAGTVTVKATATDGTGVVGTKVITITVPVNAITVTAAGEASTVATGSSLQMTAEA
;
A
#
# COMPACT_ATOMS: atom_id res chain seq x y z
N ALA A 1 -11.16 8.49 -21.09
CA ALA A 1 -10.95 7.51 -20.00
C ALA A 1 -10.02 8.14 -18.96
N ILE A 2 -10.13 7.76 -17.68
CA ILE A 2 -9.19 8.20 -16.62
C ILE A 2 -8.18 7.09 -16.38
N THR A 3 -6.90 7.42 -16.49
CA THR A 3 -5.79 6.55 -16.09
C THR A 3 -5.33 6.95 -14.70
N VAL A 4 -5.31 6.00 -13.76
CA VAL A 4 -4.79 6.22 -12.40
C VAL A 4 -3.41 5.59 -12.29
N THR A 5 -2.42 6.42 -11.99
CA THR A 5 -1.03 6.00 -11.75
C THR A 5 -0.62 6.29 -10.32
N ALA A 6 0.36 5.53 -9.84
CA ALA A 6 0.98 5.75 -8.54
C ALA A 6 2.40 6.25 -8.76
N ALA A 7 2.94 7.03 -7.82
CA ALA A 7 4.33 7.48 -7.90
C ALA A 7 5.28 6.29 -8.09
N GLY A 8 6.15 6.38 -9.10
CA GLY A 8 7.08 5.30 -9.47
C GLY A 8 6.40 4.04 -10.01
N GLU A 9 5.16 4.14 -10.50
CA GLU A 9 4.35 3.00 -10.95
C GLU A 9 4.14 1.92 -9.88
N ALA A 10 4.22 2.31 -8.60
CA ALA A 10 4.06 1.40 -7.49
C ALA A 10 2.70 0.67 -7.53
N SER A 11 2.73 -0.58 -7.12
CA SER A 11 1.55 -1.41 -6.82
C SER A 11 1.45 -1.76 -5.34
N THR A 12 2.41 -1.30 -4.53
CA THR A 12 2.52 -1.60 -3.11
C THR A 12 2.88 -0.35 -2.30
N VAL A 13 2.50 -0.34 -1.02
CA VAL A 13 2.87 0.71 -0.06
C VAL A 13 2.89 0.12 1.36
N ALA A 14 3.86 0.52 2.18
CA ALA A 14 3.93 0.06 3.57
C ALA A 14 3.08 0.93 4.51
N THR A 15 2.51 0.35 5.57
CA THR A 15 1.94 1.10 6.70
C THR A 15 2.98 2.03 7.30
N GLY A 16 2.59 3.26 7.65
CA GLY A 16 3.52 4.30 8.12
C GLY A 16 4.21 5.10 7.01
N SER A 17 4.02 4.72 5.74
CA SER A 17 4.40 5.51 4.56
C SER A 17 3.18 6.14 3.90
N SER A 18 3.38 6.93 2.84
CA SER A 18 2.30 7.45 1.99
C SER A 18 2.64 7.24 0.52
N LEU A 19 1.63 7.07 -0.32
CA LEU A 19 1.79 6.91 -1.76
C LEU A 19 1.01 7.98 -2.51
N GLN A 20 1.69 8.76 -3.34
CA GLN A 20 1.03 9.75 -4.19
C GLN A 20 0.38 9.07 -5.39
N MET A 21 -0.90 9.35 -5.60
CA MET A 21 -1.69 8.90 -6.74
C MET A 21 -1.95 10.07 -7.69
N THR A 22 -1.93 9.79 -8.99
CA THR A 22 -2.21 10.77 -10.04
C THR A 22 -3.27 10.22 -10.98
N ALA A 23 -4.08 11.12 -11.54
CA ALA A 23 -5.13 10.77 -12.48
C ALA A 23 -4.97 11.62 -13.74
N GLU A 24 -5.00 10.99 -14.91
CA GLU A 24 -4.97 11.65 -16.21
C GLU A 24 -6.21 11.29 -17.02
N ALA A 25 -6.98 12.30 -17.43
CA ALA A 25 -8.17 12.12 -18.25
C ALA A 25 -7.85 12.38 -19.73
N ALA A 26 -8.28 11.47 -20.61
CA ALA A 26 -8.16 11.63 -22.07
C ALA A 26 -9.52 11.99 -22.72
N PRO A 27 -9.55 12.92 -23.70
CA PRO A 27 -8.39 13.61 -24.29
C PRO A 27 -7.81 14.71 -23.38
N ALA A 28 -6.51 14.99 -23.52
CA ALA A 28 -5.73 15.86 -22.63
C ALA A 28 -6.23 17.32 -22.52
N ASP A 29 -7.13 17.71 -23.44
CA ASP A 29 -7.78 19.03 -23.57
C ASP A 29 -9.06 19.18 -22.72
N ALA A 30 -9.37 18.19 -21.86
CA ALA A 30 -10.44 18.30 -20.87
C ALA A 30 -10.13 19.45 -19.91
N SER A 31 -10.83 20.58 -20.10
CA SER A 31 -10.59 21.86 -19.43
C SER A 31 -10.93 21.86 -17.93
N GLN A 32 -11.50 20.76 -17.44
CA GLN A 32 -11.77 20.48 -16.03
C GLN A 32 -11.16 19.13 -15.65
N LYS A 33 -9.86 19.13 -15.33
CA LYS A 33 -9.10 17.94 -14.89
C LYS A 33 -9.37 17.54 -13.43
N SER A 34 -10.44 18.06 -12.85
CA SER A 34 -10.77 17.82 -11.46
C SER A 34 -11.35 16.41 -11.32
N VAL A 35 -10.75 15.64 -10.41
CA VAL A 35 -11.24 14.32 -10.01
C VAL A 35 -11.54 14.33 -8.52
N THR A 36 -12.53 13.54 -8.12
CA THR A 36 -12.74 13.20 -6.71
C THR A 36 -12.06 11.86 -6.43
N TRP A 37 -11.22 11.84 -5.41
CA TRP A 37 -10.53 10.64 -4.95
C TRP A 37 -11.37 9.89 -3.92
N SER A 38 -11.37 8.57 -4.01
CA SER A 38 -11.90 7.69 -2.97
C SER A 38 -11.12 6.38 -2.92
N VAL A 39 -11.27 5.67 -1.80
CA VAL A 39 -10.70 4.34 -1.59
C VAL A 39 -11.82 3.38 -1.30
N GLU A 40 -11.82 2.26 -2.01
CA GLU A 40 -12.60 1.07 -1.66
C GLU A 40 -11.68 0.12 -0.89
N ASN A 41 -12.03 -0.15 0.37
CA ASN A 41 -11.30 -1.07 1.23
C ASN A 41 -11.60 -2.51 0.81
N GLY A 42 -10.56 -3.31 0.59
CA GLY A 42 -10.65 -4.74 0.28
C GLY A 42 -10.33 -5.56 1.52
N THR A 43 -9.24 -6.33 1.47
CA THR A 43 -8.72 -7.03 2.65
C THR A 43 -7.95 -6.12 3.60
N GLY A 44 -7.53 -4.94 3.13
CA GLY A 44 -6.89 -3.91 3.93
C GLY A 44 -7.68 -2.60 3.91
N SER A 45 -7.11 -1.57 4.51
CA SER A 45 -7.74 -0.25 4.56
C SER A 45 -6.74 0.89 4.38
N ALA A 46 -7.21 1.97 3.75
CA ALA A 46 -6.46 3.20 3.55
C ALA A 46 -7.41 4.40 3.45
N THR A 47 -6.87 5.59 3.65
CA THR A 47 -7.54 6.86 3.33
C THR A 47 -6.83 7.53 2.16
N ILE A 48 -7.54 8.37 1.41
CA ILE A 48 -6.94 9.22 0.39
C ILE A 48 -7.48 10.63 0.56
N ASN A 49 -6.62 11.63 0.43
CA ASN A 49 -7.02 13.03 0.51
C ASN A 49 -7.40 13.59 -0.88
N ALA A 50 -7.88 14.84 -0.91
CA ALA A 50 -8.28 15.52 -2.15
C ALA A 50 -7.12 15.73 -3.14
N SER A 51 -5.86 15.72 -2.68
CA SER A 51 -4.68 15.83 -3.55
C SER A 51 -4.17 14.46 -4.05
N GLY A 52 -4.89 13.37 -3.79
CA GLY A 52 -4.50 12.02 -4.22
C GLY A 52 -3.41 11.37 -3.36
N LEU A 53 -3.14 11.88 -2.16
CA LEU A 53 -2.19 11.24 -1.24
C LEU A 53 -2.87 10.08 -0.51
N LEU A 54 -2.45 8.86 -0.82
CA LEU A 54 -2.92 7.63 -0.18
C LEU A 54 -2.15 7.38 1.13
N THR A 55 -2.87 7.22 2.23
CA THR A 55 -2.36 6.90 3.56
C THR A 55 -2.86 5.50 3.98
N PRO A 56 -1.98 4.50 4.02
CA PRO A 56 -2.34 3.15 4.43
C PRO A 56 -2.68 3.07 5.93
N VAL A 57 -3.67 2.24 6.28
CA VAL A 57 -4.13 2.03 7.65
C VAL A 57 -3.92 0.59 8.10
N SER A 58 -4.28 -0.40 7.28
CA SER A 58 -4.07 -1.82 7.58
C SER A 58 -3.64 -2.63 6.37
N ALA A 59 -2.88 -3.70 6.62
CA ALA A 59 -2.38 -4.60 5.59
C ALA A 59 -3.50 -5.22 4.76
N GLY A 60 -3.24 -5.46 3.48
CA GLY A 60 -4.20 -6.04 2.55
C GLY A 60 -4.37 -5.18 1.31
N THR A 61 -5.39 -5.44 0.50
CA THR A 61 -5.60 -4.73 -0.75
C THR A 61 -6.63 -3.60 -0.61
N VAL A 62 -6.39 -2.52 -1.32
CA VAL A 62 -7.35 -1.41 -1.50
C VAL A 62 -7.43 -1.03 -2.97
N THR A 63 -8.60 -0.54 -3.40
CA THR A 63 -8.78 0.00 -4.76
C THR A 63 -8.92 1.51 -4.67
N VAL A 64 -7.95 2.24 -5.23
CA VAL A 64 -8.01 3.69 -5.36
C VAL A 64 -8.84 4.05 -6.59
N LYS A 65 -9.76 5.00 -6.43
CA LYS A 65 -10.65 5.47 -7.50
C LYS A 65 -10.50 6.98 -7.70
N ALA A 66 -10.39 7.38 -8.95
CA ALA A 66 -10.50 8.78 -9.39
C ALA A 66 -11.74 8.93 -10.25
N THR A 67 -12.69 9.76 -9.82
CA THR A 67 -13.97 10.00 -10.51
C THR A 67 -13.97 11.40 -11.13
N ALA A 68 -14.26 11.53 -12.41
CA ALA A 68 -14.37 12.83 -13.08
C ALA A 68 -15.47 13.69 -12.43
N THR A 69 -15.19 14.97 -12.21
CA THR A 69 -16.18 15.92 -11.66
C THR A 69 -16.95 16.70 -12.74
N ASP A 70 -16.68 16.43 -14.02
CA ASP A 70 -17.34 17.07 -15.17
C ASP A 70 -18.76 16.54 -15.45
N GLY A 71 -19.27 15.66 -14.59
CA GLY A 71 -20.58 15.03 -14.72
C GLY A 71 -20.62 13.83 -15.67
N THR A 72 -19.51 13.45 -16.30
CA THR A 72 -19.45 12.29 -17.21
C THR A 72 -19.53 10.95 -16.48
N GLY A 73 -19.24 10.93 -15.17
CA GLY A 73 -19.22 9.71 -14.37
C GLY A 73 -18.07 8.75 -14.72
N VAL A 74 -17.09 9.21 -15.50
CA VAL A 74 -15.91 8.39 -15.83
C VAL A 74 -15.10 8.13 -14.55
N VAL A 75 -14.74 6.86 -14.33
CA VAL A 75 -13.94 6.43 -13.19
C VAL A 75 -12.68 5.71 -13.69
N GLY A 76 -11.53 6.09 -13.15
CA GLY A 76 -10.28 5.34 -13.26
C GLY A 76 -9.96 4.68 -11.93
N THR A 77 -9.34 3.50 -11.97
CA THR A 77 -9.03 2.73 -10.75
C THR A 77 -7.63 2.14 -10.77
N LYS A 78 -7.01 2.01 -9.59
CA LYS A 78 -5.75 1.28 -9.40
C LYS A 78 -5.81 0.49 -8.10
N VAL A 79 -5.47 -0.81 -8.15
CA VAL A 79 -5.34 -1.65 -6.96
C VAL A 79 -3.95 -1.45 -6.35
N ILE A 80 -3.91 -1.26 -5.03
CA ILE A 80 -2.69 -1.11 -4.23
C ILE A 80 -2.68 -2.15 -3.12
N THR A 81 -1.56 -2.83 -2.94
CA THR A 81 -1.33 -3.77 -1.83
C THR A 81 -0.59 -3.06 -0.69
N ILE A 82 -1.19 -3.06 0.49
CA ILE A 82 -0.64 -2.50 1.71
C ILE A 82 0.11 -3.59 2.47
N THR A 83 1.37 -3.33 2.77
CA THR A 83 2.24 -4.22 3.54
C THR A 83 2.53 -3.64 4.92
N VAL A 84 2.89 -4.50 5.87
CA VAL A 84 3.45 -4.08 7.16
C VAL A 84 4.95 -4.37 7.10
N PRO A 85 5.81 -3.39 7.38
CA PRO A 85 7.24 -3.63 7.42
C PRO A 85 7.59 -4.55 8.59
N VAL A 86 8.50 -5.50 8.35
CA VAL A 86 9.11 -6.29 9.43
C VAL A 86 10.26 -5.48 10.00
N ASN A 87 10.17 -5.09 11.27
CA ASN A 87 11.17 -4.22 11.91
C ASN A 87 12.37 -4.98 12.48
N ALA A 88 12.18 -6.22 12.93
CA ALA A 88 13.24 -7.05 13.50
C ALA A 88 12.90 -8.53 13.33
N ILE A 89 13.93 -9.39 13.38
CA ILE A 89 13.75 -10.82 13.56
C ILE A 89 14.52 -11.17 14.82
N THR A 90 13.83 -11.73 15.80
CA THR A 90 14.43 -12.19 17.05
C THR A 90 14.77 -13.67 16.92
N VAL A 91 16.03 -14.01 17.18
CA VAL A 91 16.49 -15.41 17.24
C VAL A 91 16.74 -15.78 18.69
N THR A 92 16.08 -16.83 19.15
CA THR A 92 16.15 -17.29 20.54
C THR A 92 16.62 -18.73 20.57
N ALA A 93 17.65 -18.99 21.38
CA ALA A 93 18.06 -20.34 21.72
C ALA A 93 17.08 -20.95 22.71
N ALA A 94 16.78 -22.24 22.56
CA ALA A 94 15.94 -22.96 23.51
C ALA A 94 16.53 -22.84 24.94
N GLY A 95 15.70 -22.40 25.89
CA GLY A 95 16.13 -22.16 27.27
C GLY A 95 17.13 -21.02 27.44
N GLU A 96 17.20 -20.07 26.50
CA GLU A 96 18.13 -18.93 26.50
C GLU A 96 19.62 -19.35 26.54
N ALA A 97 19.91 -20.57 26.08
CA ALA A 97 21.27 -21.11 26.10
C ALA A 97 22.22 -20.26 25.22
N SER A 98 23.36 -19.89 25.79
CA SER A 98 24.44 -19.17 25.10
C SER A 98 25.61 -20.07 24.68
N THR A 99 25.56 -21.36 25.02
CA THR A 99 26.61 -22.34 24.71
C THR A 99 26.02 -23.66 24.22
N VAL A 100 26.79 -24.41 23.43
CA VAL A 100 26.46 -25.77 22.98
C VAL A 100 27.74 -26.61 23.02
N ALA A 101 27.65 -27.84 23.53
CA ALA A 101 28.79 -28.74 23.58
C ALA A 101 29.11 -29.32 22.18
N THR A 102 30.38 -29.61 21.91
CA THR A 102 30.81 -30.26 20.67
C THR A 102 30.05 -31.56 20.45
N GLY A 103 29.44 -31.72 19.27
CA GLY A 103 28.64 -32.90 18.91
C GLY A 103 27.19 -32.87 19.43
N SER A 104 26.78 -31.82 20.13
CA SER A 104 25.39 -31.60 20.55
C SER A 104 24.65 -30.64 19.60
N SER A 105 23.32 -30.61 19.70
CA SER A 105 22.46 -29.68 18.98
C SER A 105 21.82 -28.67 19.92
N LEU A 106 21.69 -27.43 19.48
CA LEU A 106 20.89 -26.39 20.14
C LEU A 106 19.74 -26.00 19.23
N GLN A 107 18.51 -26.12 19.72
CA GLN A 107 17.34 -25.67 18.98
C GLN A 107 17.26 -24.14 18.99
N MET A 108 17.02 -23.56 17.83
CA MET A 108 16.84 -22.12 17.63
C MET A 108 15.44 -21.86 17.09
N THR A 109 14.78 -20.81 17.57
CA THR A 109 13.53 -20.28 17.02
C THR A 109 13.77 -18.88 16.50
N ALA A 110 13.16 -18.53 15.36
CA ALA A 110 13.18 -17.19 14.80
C ALA A 110 11.75 -16.68 14.62
N GLU A 111 11.46 -15.48 15.10
CA GLU A 111 10.17 -14.80 14.96
C GLU A 111 10.39 -13.36 14.49
N ALA A 112 9.51 -12.88 13.60
CA ALA A 112 9.56 -11.60 12.91
C ALA A 112 8.59 -10.57 13.53
#